data_AF-A0A096P8X4-F1
#
_entry.id   AF-A0A096P8X4-F1
#
_cell.length_a   1.000
_cell.length_b   1.000
_cell.length_c   1.000
_cell.angle_alpha   90.00
_cell.angle_beta   90.00
_cell.angle_gamma   90.00
#
_symmetry.space_group_name_H-M   'P 1'
#
loop_
_entity.id
_entity.type
_entity.pdbx_description
1 polymer ?
#
loop_
_entity_poly.entity_id
_entity_poly.type
_entity_poly.pdbx_seq_one_letter_code
_entity_poly.pdbx_strand_id
1 'polypeptide(L)'
;MKNLDDNEVIDARERSCGDFRESIVEDALPHQWRHPSDTKMSLAHFKRHKSRANAMKRDKESKNRRQRRDRDVVVANAATRTVGAAVDALRGTPMTRRAKRRARDARATSSDDVPNVIVSHHAEGVDILHLHSGDVICSLYLKSPGLHVDIDGDGVMDHVEAHGRGSVGSDLPACWATVTSGVPSEERALSASICRGGSGLSGHRLAQQQGYSLHSVEVTPPVSLQRVPETANELAKPMSRLGRDAIFLNSRGEMTCYDARDGEQRRWQIRTTADWNPGEDAIEPSLTSFSLHVNGKPDVVAAVGARSIVIVNAKGYRAAPPIALSVPPAGPLIVADVNGDGLNDIILRTRYTAYVWHQVPRSGSSPLAFLVAIAVVSMALAFGFARARDAAPGPDRDRFPTHSDSDSDE
;
A
#
# COMPACT_ATOMS: atom_id res chain seq x y z
N MET A 1 -17.21 -11.52 16.61
CA MET A 1 -16.80 -12.08 15.32
C MET A 1 -17.76 -13.22 15.04
N LYS A 2 -18.55 -13.10 13.98
CA LYS A 2 -19.43 -14.15 13.52
C LYS A 2 -19.13 -14.27 12.03
N ASN A 3 -18.61 -15.41 11.63
CA ASN A 3 -18.38 -15.76 10.23
C ASN A 3 -19.73 -15.73 9.51
N LEU A 4 -19.72 -15.46 8.20
CA LEU A 4 -20.92 -15.61 7.37
C LEU A 4 -21.41 -17.06 7.50
N ASP A 5 -22.69 -17.23 7.87
CA ASP A 5 -23.36 -18.54 7.82
C ASP A 5 -24.18 -18.69 6.53
N ASP A 6 -24.46 -19.92 6.11
CA ASP A 6 -25.08 -20.20 4.81
C ASP A 6 -26.50 -19.62 4.66
N ASN A 7 -27.22 -19.43 5.78
CA ASN A 7 -28.53 -18.77 5.80
C ASN A 7 -28.41 -17.24 5.64
N GLU A 8 -27.29 -16.65 6.10
CA GLU A 8 -26.96 -15.23 5.93
C GLU A 8 -26.48 -14.88 4.51
N VAL A 9 -26.13 -15.88 3.68
CA VAL A 9 -25.76 -15.72 2.25
C VAL A 9 -27.00 -15.53 1.36
N ILE A 10 -28.08 -16.28 1.63
CA ILE A 10 -29.37 -16.10 0.94
C ILE A 10 -29.91 -14.68 1.17
N ASP A 11 -29.74 -14.16 2.39
CA ASP A 11 -30.08 -12.81 2.81
C ASP A 11 -29.13 -11.73 2.25
N ALA A 12 -27.92 -12.10 1.79
CA ALA A 12 -26.93 -11.20 1.19
C ALA A 12 -27.19 -10.98 -0.32
N ARG A 13 -27.80 -11.96 -1.01
CA ARG A 13 -28.21 -11.84 -2.42
C ARG A 13 -29.16 -10.66 -2.69
N GLU A 14 -29.85 -10.16 -1.66
CA GLU A 14 -30.73 -8.98 -1.72
C GLU A 14 -30.08 -7.68 -1.18
N ARG A 15 -28.80 -7.69 -0.75
CA ARG A 15 -28.16 -6.55 -0.04
C ARG A 15 -27.05 -5.88 -0.83
N SER A 16 -27.11 -4.55 -0.89
CA SER A 16 -26.11 -3.66 -1.47
C SER A 16 -24.70 -3.89 -0.90
N CYS A 17 -23.68 -3.73 -1.76
CA CYS A 17 -22.25 -3.68 -1.45
C CYS A 17 -21.91 -2.79 -0.23
N GLY A 18 -22.78 -1.85 0.14
CA GLY A 18 -22.61 -0.98 1.31
C GLY A 18 -22.38 -1.70 2.64
N ASP A 19 -22.84 -2.95 2.81
CA ASP A 19 -22.60 -3.74 4.03
C ASP A 19 -21.13 -4.09 4.25
N PHE A 20 -20.35 -4.13 3.16
CA PHE A 20 -18.95 -4.53 3.13
C PHE A 20 -18.03 -3.39 2.70
N ARG A 21 -18.50 -2.14 2.75
CA ARG A 21 -17.81 -0.95 2.25
C ARG A 21 -16.34 -0.86 2.71
N GLU A 22 -16.06 -1.06 4.00
CA GLU A 22 -14.69 -1.05 4.54
C GLU A 22 -13.79 -2.12 3.89
N SER A 23 -14.28 -3.37 3.78
CA SER A 23 -13.53 -4.47 3.15
C SER A 23 -13.38 -4.32 1.64
N ILE A 24 -14.38 -3.78 0.96
CA ILE A 24 -14.29 -3.51 -0.48
C ILE A 24 -13.17 -2.50 -0.75
N VAL A 25 -13.13 -1.40 0.01
CA VAL A 25 -12.10 -0.38 -0.16
C VAL A 25 -10.71 -0.90 0.17
N GLU A 26 -10.58 -1.74 1.21
CA GLU A 26 -9.28 -2.25 1.64
C GLU A 26 -8.74 -3.38 0.76
N ASP A 27 -9.59 -4.33 0.36
CA ASP A 27 -9.16 -5.61 -0.23
C ASP A 27 -9.57 -5.78 -1.70
N ALA A 28 -10.58 -5.06 -2.19
CA ALA A 28 -11.04 -5.14 -3.58
C ALA A 28 -10.60 -3.96 -4.45
N LEU A 29 -10.05 -2.90 -3.85
CA LEU A 29 -9.48 -1.77 -4.57
C LEU A 29 -7.94 -1.76 -4.45
N PRO A 30 -7.21 -1.22 -5.44
CA PRO A 30 -7.71 -0.53 -6.63
C PRO A 30 -8.25 -1.50 -7.69
N HIS A 31 -9.29 -1.06 -8.40
CA HIS A 31 -9.78 -1.74 -9.60
C HIS A 31 -9.48 -0.90 -10.84
N GLN A 32 -8.94 -1.55 -11.87
CA GLN A 32 -8.69 -0.97 -13.17
C GLN A 32 -8.62 -2.08 -14.21
N TRP A 33 -9.33 -1.90 -15.32
CA TRP A 33 -9.32 -2.84 -16.43
C TRP A 33 -8.97 -2.12 -17.73
N ARG A 34 -7.85 -2.51 -18.34
CA ARG A 34 -7.31 -1.94 -19.59
C ARG A 34 -7.21 -3.02 -20.65
N HIS A 35 -6.79 -4.22 -20.24
CA HIS A 35 -6.58 -5.37 -21.12
C HIS A 35 -7.19 -6.63 -20.50
N PRO A 36 -7.46 -7.67 -21.31
CA PRO A 36 -7.89 -8.97 -20.80
C PRO A 36 -6.95 -9.58 -19.76
N SER A 37 -5.67 -9.22 -19.76
CA SER A 37 -4.67 -9.63 -18.76
C SER A 37 -4.88 -9.01 -17.38
N ASP A 38 -5.69 -7.96 -17.27
CA ASP A 38 -6.03 -7.34 -15.97
C ASP A 38 -7.14 -8.10 -15.25
N THR A 39 -7.78 -9.05 -15.94
CA THR A 39 -8.74 -9.98 -15.33
C THR A 39 -8.01 -10.88 -14.35
N LYS A 40 -8.33 -10.78 -13.07
CA LYS A 40 -7.66 -11.52 -12.00
C LYS A 40 -8.62 -11.86 -10.88
N MET A 41 -8.27 -12.91 -10.14
CA MET A 41 -8.96 -13.30 -8.91
C MET A 41 -7.99 -13.29 -7.75
N SER A 42 -8.44 -12.78 -6.60
CA SER A 42 -7.68 -12.79 -5.36
C SER A 42 -8.53 -13.29 -4.20
N LEU A 43 -7.86 -13.86 -3.20
CA LEU A 43 -8.49 -14.26 -1.95
C LEU A 43 -8.47 -13.06 -0.99
N ALA A 44 -9.58 -12.82 -0.30
CA ALA A 44 -9.69 -11.75 0.68
C ALA A 44 -10.55 -12.14 1.88
N HIS A 45 -10.50 -11.30 2.93
CA HIS A 45 -11.31 -11.48 4.13
C HIS A 45 -12.27 -10.30 4.33
N PHE A 46 -13.56 -10.53 4.10
CA PHE A 46 -14.58 -9.51 4.20
C PHE A 46 -15.27 -9.50 5.56
N LYS A 47 -15.41 -8.30 6.13
CA LYS A 47 -16.11 -8.02 7.38
C LYS A 47 -17.26 -7.06 7.13
N ARG A 48 -18.34 -7.23 7.88
CA ARG A 48 -19.48 -6.30 7.83
C ARG A 48 -19.14 -4.98 8.52
N HIS A 49 -19.62 -3.89 7.96
CA HIS A 49 -19.51 -2.55 8.52
C HIS A 49 -20.07 -2.48 9.95
N LYS A 50 -19.30 -1.86 10.86
CA LYS A 50 -19.55 -1.92 12.32
C LYS A 50 -20.93 -1.41 12.73
N SER A 51 -21.46 -0.38 12.08
CA SER A 51 -22.77 0.19 12.44
C SER A 51 -23.90 -0.83 12.22
N ARG A 52 -23.89 -1.56 11.10
CA ARG A 52 -24.89 -2.57 10.77
C ARG A 52 -24.67 -3.87 11.52
N ALA A 53 -23.42 -4.26 11.76
CA ALA A 53 -23.10 -5.39 12.64
C ALA A 53 -23.68 -5.19 14.06
N ASN A 54 -23.60 -3.96 14.58
CA ASN A 54 -24.19 -3.61 15.87
C ASN A 54 -25.73 -3.57 15.83
N ALA A 55 -26.33 -3.07 14.75
CA ALA A 55 -27.79 -3.08 14.56
C ALA A 55 -28.34 -4.52 14.52
N MET A 56 -27.73 -5.41 13.73
CA MET A 56 -28.13 -6.82 13.66
C MET A 56 -27.94 -7.55 14.99
N LYS A 57 -26.89 -7.23 15.73
CA LYS A 57 -26.68 -7.81 17.06
C LYS A 57 -27.82 -7.43 18.01
N ARG A 58 -28.26 -6.17 17.98
CA ARG A 58 -29.43 -5.70 18.76
C ARG A 58 -30.72 -6.39 18.33
N ASP A 59 -30.93 -6.58 17.03
CA ASP A 59 -32.11 -7.29 16.51
C ASP A 59 -32.11 -8.78 16.85
N LYS A 60 -30.95 -9.42 16.83
CA LYS A 60 -30.82 -10.83 17.23
C LYS A 60 -31.01 -11.00 18.74
N GLU A 61 -30.50 -10.08 19.55
CA GLU A 61 -30.75 -10.05 20.99
C GLU A 61 -32.23 -9.80 21.30
N SER A 62 -32.91 -8.94 20.55
CA SER A 62 -34.35 -8.66 20.72
C SER A 62 -35.22 -9.85 20.31
N LYS A 63 -34.91 -10.53 19.20
CA LYS A 63 -35.57 -11.78 18.78
C LYS A 63 -35.37 -12.91 19.80
N ASN A 64 -34.15 -13.11 20.29
CA ASN A 64 -33.87 -14.11 21.32
C ASN A 64 -34.59 -13.81 22.63
N ARG A 65 -34.75 -12.52 23.00
CA ARG A 65 -35.50 -12.12 24.20
C ARG A 65 -37.00 -12.34 24.06
N ARG A 66 -37.57 -12.13 22.86
CA ARG A 66 -38.97 -12.48 22.55
C ARG A 66 -39.18 -14.00 22.58
N GLN A 67 -38.29 -14.76 21.95
CA GLN A 67 -38.35 -16.23 21.93
C GLN A 67 -38.16 -16.86 23.32
N ARG A 68 -37.39 -16.22 24.21
CA ARG A 68 -37.31 -16.59 25.64
C ARG A 68 -38.62 -16.30 26.39
N ARG A 69 -39.26 -15.15 26.14
CA ARG A 69 -40.57 -14.83 26.73
C ARG A 69 -41.66 -15.81 26.29
N ASP A 70 -41.64 -16.26 25.04
CA ASP A 70 -42.58 -17.29 24.56
C ASP A 70 -42.29 -18.68 25.12
N ARG A 71 -41.02 -18.97 25.48
CA ARG A 71 -40.63 -20.23 26.14
C ARG A 71 -40.82 -20.22 27.66
N ASP A 72 -40.87 -19.05 28.30
CA ASP A 72 -41.10 -18.91 29.74
C ASP A 72 -42.58 -19.14 30.14
N VAL A 73 -43.47 -19.54 29.22
CA VAL A 73 -44.80 -20.09 29.53
C VAL A 73 -44.74 -21.55 30.00
N VAL A 74 -43.58 -22.21 29.95
CA VAL A 74 -43.37 -23.52 30.60
C VAL A 74 -42.55 -23.34 31.87
N VAL A 75 -43.22 -23.56 33.01
CA VAL A 75 -42.69 -23.46 34.37
C VAL A 75 -41.43 -24.33 34.53
N ALA A 76 -40.26 -23.70 34.59
CA ALA A 76 -39.01 -24.37 34.93
C ALA A 76 -38.66 -24.12 36.40
N ASN A 77 -38.74 -25.19 37.19
CA ASN A 77 -38.44 -25.22 38.62
C ASN A 77 -37.03 -24.70 38.95
N ALA A 78 -36.93 -23.91 40.02
CA ALA A 78 -35.73 -23.22 40.50
C ALA A 78 -34.53 -24.13 40.84
N ALA A 79 -34.73 -25.45 40.91
CA ALA A 79 -33.71 -26.43 41.31
C ALA A 79 -32.66 -26.75 40.22
N THR A 80 -32.90 -26.40 38.95
CA THR A 80 -31.93 -26.68 37.85
C THR A 80 -30.86 -25.61 37.68
N ARG A 81 -31.03 -24.42 38.26
CA ARG A 81 -30.04 -23.33 38.16
C ARG A 81 -28.85 -23.49 39.10
N THR A 82 -29.01 -24.22 40.20
CA THR A 82 -27.98 -24.38 41.23
C THR A 82 -26.96 -25.48 40.87
N VAL A 83 -27.35 -26.47 40.08
CA VAL A 83 -26.46 -27.58 39.68
C VAL A 83 -25.50 -27.17 38.55
N GLY A 84 -25.93 -26.31 37.63
CA GLY A 84 -25.06 -25.85 36.52
C GLY A 84 -23.85 -25.03 37.00
N ALA A 85 -24.01 -24.24 38.07
CA ALA A 85 -22.94 -23.43 38.64
C ALA A 85 -21.86 -24.27 39.35
N ALA A 86 -22.22 -25.44 39.88
CA ALA A 86 -21.29 -26.33 40.57
C ALA A 86 -20.41 -27.15 39.61
N VAL A 87 -20.92 -27.45 38.40
CA VAL A 87 -20.18 -28.20 37.37
C VAL A 87 -19.15 -27.33 36.66
N ASP A 88 -19.42 -26.04 36.48
CA ASP A 88 -18.45 -25.09 35.88
C ASP A 88 -17.27 -24.77 36.82
N ALA A 89 -17.45 -24.90 38.14
CA ALA A 89 -16.39 -24.72 39.13
C ALA A 89 -15.35 -25.85 39.15
N LEU A 90 -15.66 -27.01 38.55
CA LEU A 90 -14.79 -28.20 38.53
C LEU A 90 -13.90 -28.30 37.27
N ARG A 91 -14.03 -27.40 36.29
CA ARG A 91 -13.34 -27.51 34.97
C ARG A 91 -12.10 -26.62 34.80
N GLY A 92 -11.44 -26.22 35.89
CA GLY A 92 -10.07 -25.70 35.86
C GLY A 92 -9.89 -24.24 36.25
N THR A 93 -8.65 -23.88 36.55
CA THR A 93 -8.23 -22.58 37.08
C THR A 93 -8.67 -21.43 36.17
N PRO A 94 -9.37 -20.40 36.71
CA PRO A 94 -9.86 -19.30 35.90
C PRO A 94 -8.67 -18.45 35.41
N MET A 95 -8.38 -18.49 34.11
CA MET A 95 -7.49 -17.52 33.47
C MET A 95 -7.92 -16.10 33.87
N THR A 96 -6.94 -15.29 34.29
CA THR A 96 -7.16 -13.88 34.63
C THR A 96 -7.82 -13.15 33.44
N ARG A 97 -8.66 -12.14 33.71
CA ARG A 97 -9.32 -11.35 32.64
C ARG A 97 -8.33 -10.81 31.60
N ARG A 98 -7.09 -10.54 32.00
CA ARG A 98 -5.99 -10.07 31.15
C ARG A 98 -5.42 -11.17 30.24
N ALA A 99 -5.29 -12.40 30.74
CA ALA A 99 -4.90 -13.57 29.94
C ALA A 99 -6.01 -13.99 28.97
N LYS A 100 -7.27 -13.96 29.39
CA LYS A 100 -8.43 -14.14 28.49
C LYS A 100 -8.47 -13.10 27.39
N ARG A 101 -8.14 -11.84 27.70
CA ARG A 101 -8.10 -10.75 26.71
C ARG A 101 -6.94 -10.94 25.74
N ARG A 102 -5.72 -11.22 26.21
CA ARG A 102 -4.57 -11.54 25.35
C ARG A 102 -4.78 -12.78 24.46
N ALA A 103 -5.40 -13.84 24.98
CA ALA A 103 -5.74 -15.02 24.19
C ALA A 103 -6.87 -14.75 23.19
N ARG A 104 -7.81 -13.84 23.51
CA ARG A 104 -8.80 -13.35 22.54
C ARG A 104 -8.17 -12.49 21.46
N ASP A 105 -7.25 -11.60 21.83
CA ASP A 105 -6.59 -10.69 20.91
C ASP A 105 -5.65 -11.50 19.98
N ALA A 106 -4.90 -12.47 20.50
CA ALA A 106 -4.06 -13.38 19.71
C ALA A 106 -4.86 -14.33 18.79
N ARG A 107 -6.06 -14.74 19.20
CA ARG A 107 -6.98 -15.56 18.38
C ARG A 107 -7.81 -14.71 17.40
N ALA A 108 -8.01 -13.44 17.69
CA ALA A 108 -8.63 -12.46 16.78
C ALA A 108 -7.66 -12.10 15.66
N THR A 109 -6.37 -11.92 15.95
CA THR A 109 -5.34 -11.70 14.93
C THR A 109 -5.13 -12.92 14.03
N SER A 110 -5.26 -14.15 14.55
CA SER A 110 -5.10 -15.36 13.71
C SER A 110 -6.34 -15.75 12.90
N SER A 111 -7.53 -15.21 13.24
CA SER A 111 -8.80 -15.48 12.56
C SER A 111 -9.13 -14.44 11.50
N ASP A 112 -8.54 -13.25 11.61
CA ASP A 112 -8.78 -12.13 10.70
C ASP A 112 -8.06 -12.30 9.33
N ASP A 113 -7.16 -13.27 9.20
CA ASP A 113 -6.35 -13.53 7.99
C ASP A 113 -6.84 -14.71 7.14
N VAL A 114 -7.85 -15.47 7.58
CA VAL A 114 -8.34 -16.61 6.79
C VAL A 114 -9.30 -16.08 5.73
N PRO A 115 -9.03 -16.24 4.42
CA PRO A 115 -9.92 -15.74 3.39
C PRO A 115 -11.31 -16.35 3.48
N ASN A 116 -12.34 -15.54 3.27
CA ASN A 116 -13.74 -15.97 3.23
C ASN A 116 -14.43 -15.59 1.91
N VAL A 117 -13.75 -14.87 1.02
CA VAL A 117 -14.27 -14.48 -0.29
C VAL A 117 -13.21 -14.62 -1.38
N ILE A 118 -13.69 -14.73 -2.62
CA ILE A 118 -12.93 -14.50 -3.85
C ILE A 118 -13.36 -13.14 -4.39
N VAL A 119 -12.39 -12.28 -4.66
CA VAL A 119 -12.58 -11.01 -5.36
C VAL A 119 -12.18 -11.22 -6.82
N SER A 120 -13.12 -11.03 -7.74
CA SER A 120 -12.90 -11.17 -9.18
C SER A 120 -12.91 -9.80 -9.83
N HIS A 121 -11.81 -9.41 -10.48
CA HIS A 121 -11.71 -8.20 -11.29
C HIS A 121 -11.90 -8.58 -12.77
N HIS A 122 -12.77 -7.86 -13.48
CA HIS A 122 -13.05 -8.07 -14.90
C HIS A 122 -13.48 -6.75 -15.58
N ALA A 123 -13.75 -6.78 -16.88
CA ALA A 123 -14.02 -5.58 -17.68
C ALA A 123 -15.20 -4.73 -17.19
N GLU A 124 -16.22 -5.38 -16.65
CA GLU A 124 -17.45 -4.74 -16.15
C GLU A 124 -17.32 -4.22 -14.72
N GLY A 125 -16.31 -4.68 -13.97
CA GLY A 125 -16.03 -4.23 -12.61
C GLY A 125 -15.52 -5.34 -11.69
N VAL A 126 -16.11 -5.42 -10.49
CA VAL A 126 -15.68 -6.33 -9.42
C VAL A 126 -16.84 -7.15 -8.87
N ASP A 127 -16.67 -8.47 -8.90
CA ASP A 127 -17.56 -9.43 -8.26
C ASP A 127 -16.92 -10.00 -6.99
N ILE A 128 -17.72 -10.10 -5.93
CA ILE A 128 -17.29 -10.69 -4.65
C ILE A 128 -18.09 -11.97 -4.44
N LEU A 129 -17.39 -13.09 -4.41
CA LEU A 129 -17.98 -14.42 -4.25
C LEU A 129 -17.63 -15.00 -2.89
N HIS A 130 -18.60 -15.60 -2.21
CA HIS A 130 -18.35 -16.30 -0.96
C HIS A 130 -17.51 -17.56 -1.22
N LEU A 131 -16.36 -17.67 -0.57
CA LEU A 131 -15.38 -18.72 -0.86
C LEU A 131 -15.93 -20.13 -0.64
N HIS A 132 -16.82 -20.32 0.34
CA HIS A 132 -17.35 -21.63 0.69
C HIS A 132 -18.54 -22.05 -0.19
N SER A 133 -19.51 -21.16 -0.39
CA SER A 133 -20.75 -21.51 -1.12
C SER A 133 -20.65 -21.24 -2.62
N GLY A 134 -19.69 -20.43 -3.06
CA GLY A 134 -19.57 -19.98 -4.45
C GLY A 134 -20.60 -18.93 -4.86
N ASP A 135 -21.49 -18.52 -3.94
CA ASP A 135 -22.51 -17.51 -4.23
C ASP A 135 -21.89 -16.13 -4.39
N VAL A 136 -22.44 -15.33 -5.31
CA VAL A 136 -22.11 -13.91 -5.42
C VAL A 136 -22.72 -13.17 -4.23
N ILE A 137 -21.86 -12.58 -3.41
CA ILE A 137 -22.24 -11.74 -2.26
C ILE A 137 -22.70 -10.38 -2.77
N CYS A 138 -21.91 -9.77 -3.66
CA CYS A 138 -22.26 -8.52 -4.30
C CYS A 138 -21.39 -8.23 -5.54
N SER A 139 -21.92 -7.43 -6.46
CA SER A 139 -21.28 -7.02 -7.71
C SER A 139 -21.21 -5.50 -7.81
N LEU A 140 -20.05 -4.98 -8.21
CA LEU A 140 -19.78 -3.57 -8.43
C LEU A 140 -19.55 -3.35 -9.91
N TYR A 141 -20.48 -2.68 -10.58
CA TYR A 141 -20.30 -2.26 -11.97
C TYR A 141 -19.47 -0.98 -12.00
N LEU A 142 -18.27 -1.07 -12.56
CA LEU A 142 -17.28 0.00 -12.54
C LEU A 142 -16.96 0.41 -13.97
N LYS A 143 -17.09 1.72 -14.24
CA LYS A 143 -16.86 2.28 -15.58
C LYS A 143 -15.41 2.07 -16.00
N SER A 144 -15.21 1.52 -17.20
CA SER A 144 -13.91 1.45 -17.88
C SER A 144 -13.92 2.38 -19.11
N PRO A 145 -12.82 3.07 -19.43
CA PRO A 145 -11.53 3.07 -18.73
C PRO A 145 -11.54 3.97 -17.49
N GLY A 146 -10.63 3.70 -16.55
CA GLY A 146 -10.41 4.52 -15.36
C GLY A 146 -9.83 3.71 -14.21
N LEU A 147 -9.46 4.38 -13.14
CA LEU A 147 -8.98 3.77 -11.91
C LEU A 147 -10.00 4.02 -10.80
N HIS A 148 -10.49 2.94 -10.19
CA HIS A 148 -11.42 2.97 -9.07
C HIS A 148 -10.65 2.70 -7.77
N VAL A 149 -10.67 3.67 -6.86
CA VAL A 149 -9.87 3.63 -5.64
C VAL A 149 -10.34 4.70 -4.64
N ASP A 150 -10.21 4.46 -3.34
CA ASP A 150 -10.37 5.49 -2.30
C ASP A 150 -9.08 6.33 -2.22
N ILE A 151 -9.08 7.53 -2.82
CA ILE A 151 -7.90 8.40 -2.87
C ILE A 151 -7.80 9.24 -1.60
N ASP A 152 -8.91 9.71 -1.07
CA ASP A 152 -8.89 10.62 0.08
C ASP A 152 -8.94 9.90 1.44
N GLY A 153 -9.16 8.58 1.44
CA GLY A 153 -9.18 7.74 2.64
C GLY A 153 -10.46 7.90 3.46
N ASP A 154 -11.55 8.40 2.88
CA ASP A 154 -12.85 8.57 3.53
C ASP A 154 -13.72 7.28 3.45
N GLY A 155 -13.22 6.27 2.73
CA GLY A 155 -13.87 4.98 2.52
C GLY A 155 -14.95 5.00 1.44
N VAL A 156 -15.12 6.09 0.67
CA VAL A 156 -15.87 6.14 -0.59
C VAL A 156 -14.94 5.72 -1.71
N MET A 157 -15.50 5.06 -2.72
CA MET A 157 -14.74 4.76 -3.94
C MET A 157 -14.75 5.98 -4.85
N ASP A 158 -13.57 6.39 -5.31
CA ASP A 158 -13.40 7.43 -6.31
C ASP A 158 -13.07 6.83 -7.67
N HIS A 159 -13.42 7.56 -8.73
CA HIS A 159 -13.09 7.24 -10.11
C HIS A 159 -12.11 8.28 -10.67
N VAL A 160 -10.96 7.80 -11.14
CA VAL A 160 -9.87 8.62 -11.69
C VAL A 160 -9.77 8.41 -13.19
N GLU A 161 -9.86 9.51 -13.93
CA GLU A 161 -9.66 9.55 -15.37
C GLU A 161 -8.53 10.50 -15.73
N ALA A 162 -7.82 10.14 -16.80
CA ALA A 162 -6.80 10.96 -17.40
C ALA A 162 -7.16 11.18 -18.88
N HIS A 163 -7.08 12.43 -19.31
CA HIS A 163 -7.54 12.90 -20.61
C HIS A 163 -6.34 13.38 -21.42
N GLY A 164 -6.15 12.80 -22.59
CA GLY A 164 -5.05 13.09 -23.51
C GLY A 164 -5.57 13.35 -24.91
N ARG A 165 -4.70 13.20 -25.91
CA ARG A 165 -5.06 13.22 -27.32
C ARG A 165 -6.11 12.14 -27.58
N GLY A 166 -7.24 12.52 -28.19
CA GLY A 166 -8.28 11.58 -28.59
C GLY A 166 -9.24 11.16 -27.47
N SER A 167 -9.24 11.81 -26.31
CA SER A 167 -10.31 11.65 -25.32
C SER A 167 -11.63 12.18 -25.89
N VAL A 168 -12.44 11.28 -26.47
CA VAL A 168 -13.73 11.59 -27.10
C VAL A 168 -14.80 11.77 -26.01
N GLY A 169 -15.54 12.89 -26.05
CA GLY A 169 -16.75 13.07 -25.24
C GLY A 169 -16.60 13.90 -23.96
N SER A 170 -15.49 14.59 -23.75
CA SER A 170 -15.32 15.53 -22.63
C SER A 170 -14.98 16.94 -23.13
N ASP A 171 -15.70 17.96 -22.65
CA ASP A 171 -15.32 19.39 -22.79
C ASP A 171 -14.03 19.77 -22.04
N LEU A 172 -13.27 18.76 -21.59
CA LEU A 172 -12.04 18.89 -20.83
C LEU A 172 -10.85 19.07 -21.78
N PRO A 173 -9.85 19.87 -21.39
CA PRO A 173 -8.66 20.06 -22.21
C PRO A 173 -7.83 18.77 -22.30
N ALA A 174 -7.02 18.64 -23.35
CA ALA A 174 -6.01 17.60 -23.43
C ALA A 174 -4.96 17.76 -22.31
N CYS A 175 -4.38 16.65 -21.85
CA CYS A 175 -3.44 16.61 -20.73
C CYS A 175 -4.06 17.05 -19.40
N TRP A 176 -5.18 16.44 -19.05
CA TRP A 176 -5.99 16.80 -17.87
C TRP A 176 -6.36 15.56 -17.05
N ALA A 177 -6.53 15.72 -15.75
CA ALA A 177 -6.99 14.65 -14.85
C ALA A 177 -8.26 15.07 -14.13
N THR A 178 -9.15 14.10 -13.91
CA THR A 178 -10.37 14.26 -13.13
C THR A 178 -10.52 13.14 -12.12
N VAL A 179 -10.90 13.50 -10.90
CA VAL A 179 -11.35 12.55 -9.87
C VAL A 179 -12.78 12.89 -9.51
N THR A 180 -13.64 11.89 -9.51
CA THR A 180 -15.02 12.00 -9.04
C THR A 180 -15.27 11.01 -7.92
N SER A 181 -15.89 11.45 -6.83
CA SER A 181 -16.21 10.58 -5.71
C SER A 181 -17.61 9.96 -5.85
N GLY A 182 -17.74 8.72 -5.40
CA GLY A 182 -18.99 7.96 -5.38
C GLY A 182 -19.21 7.08 -6.61
N VAL A 183 -20.06 6.06 -6.43
CA VAL A 183 -20.55 5.18 -7.50
C VAL A 183 -22.08 5.07 -7.38
N PRO A 184 -22.88 5.72 -8.24
CA PRO A 184 -22.46 6.58 -9.36
C PRO A 184 -21.77 7.87 -8.88
N SER A 185 -20.94 8.47 -9.74
CA SER A 185 -20.13 9.65 -9.41
C SER A 185 -21.02 10.88 -9.16
N GLU A 186 -20.95 11.46 -7.95
CA GLU A 186 -21.82 12.59 -7.57
C GLU A 186 -21.07 13.94 -7.53
N GLU A 187 -19.81 13.95 -7.08
CA GLU A 187 -19.03 15.18 -6.88
C GLU A 187 -17.62 15.07 -7.47
N ARG A 188 -17.13 16.15 -8.11
CA ARG A 188 -15.78 16.21 -8.68
C ARG A 188 -14.79 16.66 -7.60
N ALA A 189 -14.02 15.71 -7.06
CA ALA A 189 -13.02 15.96 -6.02
C ALA A 189 -11.72 16.60 -6.55
N LEU A 190 -11.35 16.37 -7.82
CA LEU A 190 -10.13 16.91 -8.43
C LEU A 190 -10.34 17.24 -9.92
N SER A 191 -9.80 18.36 -10.38
CA SER A 191 -9.74 18.73 -11.80
C SER A 191 -8.46 19.50 -12.12
N ALA A 192 -7.42 18.84 -12.63
CA ALA A 192 -6.11 19.48 -12.74
C ALA A 192 -5.30 19.09 -13.99
N SER A 193 -4.39 19.99 -14.39
CA SER A 193 -3.43 19.75 -15.49
C SER A 193 -2.35 18.76 -15.08
N ILE A 194 -2.16 17.71 -15.89
CA ILE A 194 -1.07 16.73 -15.69
C ILE A 194 0.19 17.06 -16.51
N CYS A 195 0.15 18.11 -17.32
CA CYS A 195 1.29 18.65 -18.06
C CYS A 195 2.07 19.69 -17.24
N ARG A 196 3.33 19.94 -17.60
CA ARG A 196 4.09 21.09 -17.08
C ARG A 196 3.45 22.42 -17.51
N GLY A 197 3.46 23.41 -16.60
CA GLY A 197 2.91 24.76 -16.86
C GLY A 197 2.11 25.40 -15.73
N GLY A 198 1.89 24.69 -14.62
CA GLY A 198 1.16 25.17 -13.45
C GLY A 198 -0.10 24.33 -13.20
N SER A 199 -0.58 24.32 -11.95
CA SER A 199 -1.83 23.64 -11.59
C SER A 199 -3.05 24.45 -12.05
N GLY A 200 -4.15 23.76 -12.34
CA GLY A 200 -5.41 24.38 -12.75
C GLY A 200 -5.43 24.93 -14.19
N LEU A 201 -6.57 25.55 -14.56
CA LEU A 201 -6.82 25.99 -15.94
C LEU A 201 -5.91 27.15 -16.38
N SER A 202 -5.59 28.07 -15.48
CA SER A 202 -4.75 29.24 -15.80
C SER A 202 -3.32 28.83 -16.16
N GLY A 203 -2.73 27.89 -15.40
CA GLY A 203 -1.41 27.32 -15.69
C GLY A 203 -1.41 26.53 -17.01
N HIS A 204 -2.46 25.75 -17.26
CA HIS A 204 -2.62 25.02 -18.52
C HIS A 204 -2.68 25.94 -19.74
N ARG A 205 -3.45 27.03 -19.67
CA ARG A 205 -3.52 28.05 -20.73
C ARG A 205 -2.18 28.77 -20.95
N LEU A 206 -1.46 29.09 -19.88
CA LEU A 206 -0.11 29.67 -19.96
C LEU A 206 0.87 28.72 -20.63
N ALA A 207 0.81 27.42 -20.34
CA ALA A 207 1.61 26.40 -21.01
C ALA A 207 1.32 26.39 -22.53
N GLN A 208 0.04 26.43 -22.91
CA GLN A 208 -0.34 26.48 -24.31
C GLN A 208 0.16 27.75 -25.02
N GLN A 209 0.09 28.90 -24.35
CA GLN A 209 0.60 30.18 -24.86
C GLN A 209 2.13 30.21 -25.02
N GLN A 210 2.87 29.48 -24.17
CA GLN A 210 4.33 29.32 -24.28
C GLN A 210 4.76 28.34 -25.40
N GLY A 211 3.84 27.89 -26.25
CA GLY A 211 4.14 27.07 -27.43
C GLY A 211 4.20 25.56 -27.16
N TYR A 212 3.78 25.09 -25.99
CA TYR A 212 3.63 23.66 -25.75
C TYR A 212 2.39 23.14 -26.50
N SER A 213 2.58 22.29 -27.53
CA SER A 213 1.47 21.65 -28.24
C SER A 213 0.81 20.55 -27.38
N LEU A 214 -0.18 20.94 -26.56
CA LEU A 214 -0.87 20.05 -25.62
C LEU A 214 -1.84 19.06 -26.31
N HIS A 215 -2.33 19.41 -27.50
CA HIS A 215 -3.28 18.60 -28.28
C HIS A 215 -2.71 17.27 -28.80
N SER A 216 -1.38 17.14 -28.80
CA SER A 216 -0.69 15.92 -29.22
C SER A 216 -0.37 14.97 -28.06
N VAL A 217 -0.60 15.37 -26.81
CA VAL A 217 -0.11 14.64 -25.64
C VAL A 217 -1.00 13.44 -25.34
N GLU A 218 -0.44 12.24 -25.44
CA GLU A 218 -1.06 11.01 -24.96
C GLU A 218 -0.76 10.78 -23.49
N VAL A 219 -1.62 10.03 -22.83
CA VAL A 219 -1.55 9.79 -21.39
C VAL A 219 -1.85 8.32 -21.14
N THR A 220 -1.04 7.66 -20.33
CA THR A 220 -1.32 6.29 -19.90
C THR A 220 -2.43 6.29 -18.85
N PRO A 221 -3.18 5.19 -18.67
CA PRO A 221 -4.17 5.15 -17.63
C PRO A 221 -3.52 5.35 -16.25
N PRO A 222 -4.20 6.06 -15.33
CA PRO A 222 -3.62 6.45 -14.06
C PRO A 222 -3.40 5.25 -13.13
N VAL A 223 -2.51 5.41 -12.16
CA VAL A 223 -2.29 4.45 -11.07
C VAL A 223 -2.34 5.15 -9.72
N SER A 224 -2.61 4.38 -8.66
CA SER A 224 -2.56 4.88 -7.29
C SER A 224 -1.38 4.29 -6.53
N LEU A 225 -0.75 5.11 -5.67
CA LEU A 225 0.21 4.66 -4.65
C LEU A 225 -0.31 4.87 -3.24
N GLN A 226 0.06 3.97 -2.34
CA GLN A 226 -0.20 4.18 -0.92
C GLN A 226 0.54 5.43 -0.45
N ARG A 227 -0.17 6.32 0.25
CA ARG A 227 0.49 7.48 0.84
C ARG A 227 1.39 7.07 2.01
N VAL A 228 2.56 7.70 2.06
CA VAL A 228 3.47 7.66 3.21
C VAL A 228 3.20 8.86 4.11
N PRO A 229 3.06 8.69 5.44
CA PRO A 229 2.83 9.81 6.35
C PRO A 229 4.03 10.77 6.34
N GLU A 230 3.75 12.07 6.23
CA GLU A 230 4.80 13.11 6.21
C GLU A 230 4.82 13.95 7.48
N THR A 231 3.69 14.05 8.16
CA THR A 231 3.57 14.80 9.41
C THR A 231 3.42 13.88 10.62
N ALA A 232 3.79 14.36 11.81
CA ALA A 232 3.57 13.64 13.06
C ALA A 232 2.09 13.29 13.30
N ASN A 233 1.17 14.16 12.85
CA ASN A 233 -0.26 13.92 12.93
C ASN A 233 -0.71 12.76 12.00
N GLU A 234 -0.15 12.68 10.80
CA GLU A 234 -0.40 11.56 9.88
C GLU A 234 0.20 10.25 10.39
N LEU A 235 1.35 10.29 11.03
CA LEU A 235 1.99 9.09 11.59
C LEU A 235 1.13 8.40 12.66
N ALA A 236 0.28 9.18 13.36
CA ALA A 236 -0.66 8.66 14.35
C ALA A 236 -1.95 8.08 13.72
N LYS A 237 -2.23 8.36 12.44
CA LYS A 237 -3.42 7.86 11.75
C LYS A 237 -3.17 6.45 11.20
N PRO A 238 -4.20 5.58 11.17
CA PRO A 238 -4.12 4.32 10.43
C PRO A 238 -3.78 4.59 8.95
N MET A 239 -2.93 3.74 8.35
CA MET A 239 -2.53 3.87 6.94
C MET A 239 -3.72 3.92 5.98
N SER A 240 -4.82 3.21 6.27
CA SER A 240 -6.04 3.23 5.46
C SER A 240 -6.70 4.62 5.41
N ARG A 241 -6.52 5.44 6.45
CA ARG A 241 -7.05 6.82 6.51
C ARG A 241 -6.08 7.86 5.93
N LEU A 242 -4.92 7.43 5.46
CA LEU A 242 -3.99 8.31 4.74
C LEU A 242 -4.38 8.48 3.27
N GLY A 243 -5.39 7.73 2.78
CA GLY A 243 -5.72 7.74 1.38
C GLY A 243 -4.53 7.31 0.51
N ARG A 244 -4.56 7.75 -0.74
CA ARG A 244 -3.62 7.36 -1.78
C ARG A 244 -3.28 8.58 -2.63
N ASP A 245 -2.23 8.42 -3.42
CA ASP A 245 -1.81 9.43 -4.38
C ASP A 245 -2.15 8.96 -5.79
N ALA A 246 -2.73 9.83 -6.61
CA ALA A 246 -3.00 9.57 -8.02
C ALA A 246 -1.81 10.01 -8.87
N ILE A 247 -1.27 9.08 -9.66
CA ILE A 247 -0.07 9.28 -10.47
C ILE A 247 -0.42 9.10 -11.94
N PHE A 248 0.08 10.05 -12.73
CA PHE A 248 -0.17 10.16 -14.16
C PHE A 248 1.17 10.20 -14.91
N LEU A 249 1.20 9.62 -16.10
CA LEU A 249 2.34 9.67 -17.02
C LEU A 249 1.84 10.10 -18.40
N ASN A 250 2.51 11.09 -18.98
CA ASN A 250 2.23 11.56 -20.34
C ASN A 250 3.35 11.24 -21.32
N SER A 251 3.05 11.40 -22.61
CA SER A 251 3.97 11.04 -23.71
C SER A 251 5.29 11.81 -23.72
N ARG A 252 5.36 12.93 -23.00
CA ARG A 252 6.60 13.72 -22.84
C ARG A 252 7.51 13.19 -21.73
N GLY A 253 7.14 12.07 -21.10
CA GLY A 253 7.82 11.49 -19.96
C GLY A 253 7.60 12.27 -18.66
N GLU A 254 6.59 13.14 -18.60
CA GLU A 254 6.24 13.87 -17.38
C GLU A 254 5.40 12.97 -16.49
N MET A 255 5.86 12.76 -15.26
CA MET A 255 5.11 12.10 -14.21
C MET A 255 4.58 13.13 -13.24
N THR A 256 3.28 13.11 -12.98
CA THR A 256 2.61 14.06 -12.10
C THR A 256 1.87 13.31 -11.01
N CYS A 257 2.00 13.78 -9.78
CA CYS A 257 1.33 13.21 -8.61
C CYS A 257 0.41 14.22 -7.95
N TYR A 258 -0.82 13.79 -7.71
CA TYR A 258 -1.86 14.56 -7.05
C TYR A 258 -2.35 13.87 -5.77
N ASP A 259 -2.68 14.71 -4.80
CA ASP A 259 -3.48 14.38 -3.64
C ASP A 259 -4.94 14.80 -3.88
N ALA A 260 -5.90 13.92 -3.63
CA ALA A 260 -7.32 14.28 -3.67
C ALA A 260 -7.83 14.94 -2.37
N ARG A 261 -7.17 14.71 -1.21
CA ARG A 261 -7.61 15.26 0.09
C ARG A 261 -7.58 16.78 0.15
N ASP A 262 -6.52 17.38 -0.39
CA ASP A 262 -6.22 18.80 -0.19
C ASP A 262 -6.66 19.69 -1.36
N GLY A 263 -7.49 19.18 -2.30
CA GLY A 263 -8.10 19.99 -3.35
C GLY A 263 -7.10 20.57 -4.37
N GLU A 264 -6.83 19.83 -5.44
CA GLU A 264 -5.97 20.25 -6.57
C GLU A 264 -4.48 20.47 -6.28
N GLN A 265 -3.99 20.10 -5.08
CA GLN A 265 -2.58 20.25 -4.75
C GLN A 265 -1.71 19.16 -5.40
N ARG A 266 -0.86 19.61 -6.32
CA ARG A 266 0.15 18.78 -6.97
C ARG A 266 1.30 18.54 -6.01
N ARG A 267 1.51 17.28 -5.60
CA ARG A 267 2.57 16.92 -4.64
C ARG A 267 3.95 17.04 -5.26
N TRP A 268 4.09 16.49 -6.46
CA TRP A 268 5.32 16.57 -7.24
C TRP A 268 5.04 16.40 -8.72
N GLN A 269 5.96 16.92 -9.54
CA GLN A 269 6.00 16.69 -10.97
C GLN A 269 7.45 16.57 -11.41
N ILE A 270 7.77 15.44 -12.05
CA ILE A 270 9.13 15.15 -12.50
C ILE A 270 9.11 14.85 -14.00
N ARG A 271 10.23 15.10 -14.67
CA ARG A 271 10.45 14.65 -16.04
C ARG A 271 11.37 13.45 -16.02
N THR A 272 10.97 12.41 -16.71
CA THR A 272 11.67 11.14 -16.81
C THR A 272 12.10 10.90 -18.26
N THR A 273 12.83 9.81 -18.48
CA THR A 273 13.19 9.30 -19.80
C THR A 273 12.15 8.30 -20.34
N ALA A 274 11.04 8.11 -19.63
CA ALA A 274 9.94 7.24 -20.03
C ALA A 274 8.97 8.00 -20.95
N ASP A 275 9.51 8.61 -22.01
CA ASP A 275 8.76 9.31 -23.05
C ASP A 275 8.47 8.40 -24.26
N TRP A 276 7.49 8.80 -25.09
CA TRP A 276 7.16 8.15 -26.36
C TRP A 276 6.57 9.15 -27.35
N ASN A 277 6.63 8.81 -28.63
CA ASN A 277 6.00 9.59 -29.68
C ASN A 277 4.50 9.23 -29.80
N PRO A 278 3.59 10.20 -29.66
CA PRO A 278 2.16 9.98 -29.84
C PRO A 278 1.81 9.48 -31.25
N GLY A 279 0.88 8.53 -31.36
CA GLY A 279 0.38 7.99 -32.62
C GLY A 279 1.29 6.95 -33.30
N GLU A 280 2.35 6.49 -32.63
CA GLU A 280 3.08 5.30 -33.07
C GLU A 280 2.42 4.03 -32.51
N ASP A 281 1.55 3.40 -33.31
CA ASP A 281 0.80 2.17 -32.94
C ASP A 281 1.69 0.98 -32.53
N ALA A 282 3.00 1.09 -32.72
CA ALA A 282 3.97 0.07 -32.37
C ALA A 282 4.38 0.07 -30.89
N ILE A 283 4.05 1.11 -30.15
CA ILE A 283 4.52 1.35 -28.79
C ILE A 283 3.34 1.27 -27.83
N GLU A 284 3.40 0.37 -26.86
CA GLU A 284 2.46 0.33 -25.75
C GLU A 284 3.11 0.88 -24.47
N PRO A 285 3.05 2.21 -24.25
CA PRO A 285 3.53 2.80 -23.01
C PRO A 285 2.65 2.34 -21.84
N SER A 286 3.23 2.21 -20.65
CA SER A 286 2.47 1.75 -19.49
C SER A 286 2.91 2.41 -18.20
N LEU A 287 1.98 2.44 -17.26
CA LEU A 287 2.18 2.92 -15.90
C LEU A 287 1.60 1.86 -14.98
N THR A 288 2.44 1.31 -14.10
CA THR A 288 2.08 0.19 -13.22
C THR A 288 2.56 0.50 -11.80
N SER A 289 1.65 0.46 -10.83
CA SER A 289 2.00 0.50 -9.41
C SER A 289 2.13 -0.92 -8.86
N PHE A 290 3.12 -1.14 -8.01
CA PHE A 290 3.37 -2.44 -7.38
C PHE A 290 4.13 -2.29 -6.08
N SER A 291 4.17 -3.37 -5.30
CA SER A 291 4.96 -3.49 -4.09
C SER A 291 6.29 -4.17 -4.39
N LEU A 292 7.37 -3.80 -3.71
CA LEU A 292 8.66 -4.50 -3.86
C LEU A 292 8.65 -5.95 -3.34
N HIS A 293 7.69 -6.30 -2.47
CA HIS A 293 7.49 -7.65 -1.94
C HIS A 293 6.19 -8.24 -2.46
N VAL A 294 6.14 -9.56 -2.62
CA VAL A 294 4.91 -10.28 -2.95
C VAL A 294 3.86 -10.02 -1.86
N ASN A 295 2.60 -9.78 -2.28
CA ASN A 295 1.46 -9.43 -1.42
C ASN A 295 1.63 -8.14 -0.58
N GLY A 296 2.63 -7.30 -0.89
CA GLY A 296 2.78 -6.00 -0.27
C GLY A 296 1.76 -4.96 -0.79
N LYS A 297 1.62 -3.84 -0.08
CA LYS A 297 0.86 -2.69 -0.58
C LYS A 297 1.71 -1.91 -1.60
N PRO A 298 1.15 -1.45 -2.72
CA PRO A 298 1.92 -0.72 -3.73
C PRO A 298 2.62 0.53 -3.17
N ASP A 299 3.95 0.54 -3.27
CA ASP A 299 4.85 1.59 -2.73
C ASP A 299 5.76 2.21 -3.80
N VAL A 300 5.82 1.61 -5.00
CA VAL A 300 6.55 2.10 -6.16
C VAL A 300 5.71 2.08 -7.44
N VAL A 301 6.07 2.94 -8.39
CA VAL A 301 5.47 3.02 -9.73
C VAL A 301 6.55 2.89 -10.77
N ALA A 302 6.33 2.00 -11.74
CA ALA A 302 7.13 1.91 -12.94
C ALA A 302 6.42 2.62 -14.10
N ALA A 303 7.11 3.59 -14.67
CA ALA A 303 6.76 4.27 -15.92
C ALA A 303 7.55 3.63 -17.07
N VAL A 304 6.85 3.14 -18.08
CA VAL A 304 7.43 2.53 -19.29
C VAL A 304 7.15 3.45 -20.47
N GLY A 305 8.23 3.99 -21.06
CA GLY A 305 8.21 4.72 -22.32
C GLY A 305 8.74 3.87 -23.48
N ALA A 306 8.99 4.52 -24.61
CA ALA A 306 9.49 3.87 -25.83
C ALA A 306 10.88 3.23 -25.64
N ARG A 307 11.72 3.86 -24.82
CA ARG A 307 13.16 3.53 -24.71
C ARG A 307 13.66 3.34 -23.29
N SER A 308 12.82 3.54 -22.27
CA SER A 308 13.25 3.28 -20.91
C SER A 308 12.11 2.95 -19.95
N ILE A 309 12.46 2.25 -18.89
CA ILE A 309 11.65 2.04 -17.69
C ILE A 309 12.23 2.90 -16.57
N VAL A 310 11.38 3.67 -15.90
CA VAL A 310 11.77 4.51 -14.74
C VAL A 310 10.89 4.13 -13.55
N ILE A 311 11.53 3.75 -12.45
CA ILE A 311 10.84 3.36 -11.21
C ILE A 311 10.97 4.48 -10.18
N VAL A 312 9.85 4.93 -9.64
CA VAL A 312 9.78 6.02 -8.65
C VAL A 312 8.98 5.60 -7.42
N ASN A 313 9.34 6.16 -6.26
CA ASN A 313 8.60 5.97 -5.03
C ASN A 313 7.48 7.03 -4.87
N ALA A 314 6.68 6.89 -3.80
CA ALA A 314 5.59 7.83 -3.48
C ALA A 314 6.01 9.31 -3.35
N LYS A 315 7.29 9.59 -3.08
CA LYS A 315 7.84 10.96 -2.97
C LYS A 315 8.37 11.52 -4.30
N GLY A 316 8.29 10.75 -5.39
CA GLY A 316 8.80 11.14 -6.70
C GLY A 316 10.32 10.96 -6.86
N TYR A 317 10.99 10.28 -5.92
CA TYR A 317 12.40 9.93 -6.07
C TYR A 317 12.55 8.64 -6.87
N ARG A 318 13.60 8.56 -7.69
CA ARG A 318 13.93 7.33 -8.43
C ARG A 318 14.37 6.24 -7.47
N ALA A 319 13.66 5.12 -7.48
CA ALA A 319 13.99 3.95 -6.65
C ALA A 319 15.17 3.14 -7.23
N ALA A 320 15.39 3.25 -8.55
CA ALA A 320 16.48 2.59 -9.26
C ALA A 320 16.98 3.46 -10.44
N PRO A 321 18.19 3.19 -10.96
CA PRO A 321 18.60 3.75 -12.25
C PRO A 321 17.61 3.39 -13.36
N PRO A 322 17.38 4.26 -14.36
CA PRO A 322 16.55 3.93 -15.51
C PRO A 322 17.07 2.70 -16.25
N ILE A 323 16.15 1.82 -16.67
CA ILE A 323 16.46 0.64 -17.46
C ILE A 323 16.28 1.03 -18.92
N ALA A 324 17.33 0.90 -19.74
CA ALA A 324 17.25 1.20 -21.17
C ALA A 324 16.60 0.03 -21.93
N LEU A 325 15.70 0.37 -22.86
CA LEU A 325 15.05 -0.57 -23.77
C LEU A 325 15.66 -0.42 -25.16
N SER A 326 16.08 -1.55 -25.74
CA SER A 326 16.55 -1.63 -27.12
C SER A 326 15.40 -1.75 -28.12
N VAL A 327 14.26 -2.28 -27.68
CA VAL A 327 13.05 -2.50 -28.49
C VAL A 327 11.85 -1.92 -27.72
N PRO A 328 10.94 -1.19 -28.40
CA PRO A 328 9.76 -0.64 -27.74
C PRO A 328 8.84 -1.71 -27.12
N PRO A 329 8.13 -1.35 -26.03
CA PRO A 329 7.14 -2.24 -25.43
C PRO A 329 5.99 -2.53 -26.40
N ALA A 330 5.54 -3.79 -26.42
CA ALA A 330 4.38 -4.27 -27.17
C ALA A 330 3.29 -4.82 -26.23
N GLY A 331 3.30 -4.35 -24.99
CA GLY A 331 2.44 -4.80 -23.91
C GLY A 331 2.68 -3.99 -22.64
N PRO A 332 1.71 -3.98 -21.71
CA PRO A 332 1.90 -3.39 -20.40
C PRO A 332 3.00 -4.11 -19.60
N LEU A 333 3.61 -3.40 -18.66
CA LEU A 333 4.54 -4.00 -17.69
C LEU A 333 3.79 -4.97 -16.77
N ILE A 334 4.28 -6.20 -16.70
CA ILE A 334 3.77 -7.24 -15.81
C ILE A 334 4.69 -7.32 -14.59
N VAL A 335 4.09 -7.52 -13.42
CA VAL A 335 4.81 -7.67 -12.15
C VAL A 335 4.48 -9.04 -11.57
N ALA A 336 5.51 -9.83 -11.30
CA ALA A 336 5.40 -11.16 -10.72
C ALA A 336 6.73 -11.58 -10.11
N ASP A 337 6.70 -12.36 -9.03
CA ASP A 337 7.88 -13.07 -8.52
C ASP A 337 8.16 -14.27 -9.43
N VAL A 338 9.17 -14.14 -10.31
CA VAL A 338 9.49 -15.19 -11.28
C VAL A 338 10.48 -16.21 -10.74
N ASN A 339 11.24 -15.86 -9.71
CA ASN A 339 12.33 -16.67 -9.17
C ASN A 339 12.00 -17.32 -7.82
N GLY A 340 10.87 -16.96 -7.21
CA GLY A 340 10.37 -17.47 -5.93
C GLY A 340 11.08 -16.88 -4.72
N ASP A 341 11.72 -15.71 -4.82
CA ASP A 341 12.47 -15.09 -3.71
C ASP A 341 11.61 -14.21 -2.78
N GLY A 342 10.32 -14.07 -3.09
CA GLY A 342 9.38 -13.25 -2.33
C GLY A 342 9.43 -11.75 -2.67
N LEU A 343 10.24 -11.36 -3.64
CA LEU A 343 10.29 -10.01 -4.21
C LEU A 343 9.59 -10.01 -5.57
N ASN A 344 8.92 -8.90 -5.87
CA ASN A 344 8.26 -8.76 -7.16
C ASN A 344 9.28 -8.37 -8.23
N ASP A 345 9.35 -9.16 -9.30
CA ASP A 345 10.14 -8.87 -10.48
C ASP A 345 9.29 -8.16 -11.55
N ILE A 346 9.95 -7.64 -12.59
CA ILE A 346 9.27 -6.97 -13.69
C ILE A 346 9.52 -7.69 -15.02
N ILE A 347 8.46 -7.84 -15.79
CA ILE A 347 8.45 -8.52 -17.09
C ILE A 347 7.90 -7.54 -18.11
N LEU A 348 8.62 -7.38 -19.22
CA LEU A 348 8.18 -6.56 -20.34
C LEU A 348 8.18 -7.35 -21.64
N ARG A 349 7.03 -7.39 -22.30
CA ARG A 349 6.90 -7.96 -23.64
C ARG A 349 7.23 -6.90 -24.69
N THR A 350 8.08 -7.26 -25.63
CA THR A 350 8.31 -6.53 -26.88
C THR A 350 7.76 -7.33 -28.05
N ARG A 351 7.87 -6.81 -29.29
CA ARG A 351 7.35 -7.50 -30.48
C ARG A 351 7.96 -8.89 -30.71
N TYR A 352 9.23 -9.08 -30.35
CA TYR A 352 9.99 -10.29 -30.70
C TYR A 352 10.56 -11.04 -29.49
N THR A 353 10.65 -10.38 -28.33
CA THR A 353 11.26 -10.95 -27.13
C THR A 353 10.51 -10.50 -25.87
N ALA A 354 10.69 -11.24 -24.78
CA ALA A 354 10.33 -10.78 -23.44
C ALA A 354 11.60 -10.55 -22.63
N TYR A 355 11.63 -9.45 -21.88
CA TYR A 355 12.67 -9.16 -20.92
C TYR A 355 12.14 -9.40 -19.51
N VAL A 356 12.98 -9.97 -18.65
CA VAL A 356 12.69 -10.20 -17.25
C VAL A 356 13.83 -9.60 -16.44
N TRP A 357 13.50 -8.67 -15.53
CA TRP A 357 14.45 -8.10 -14.59
C TRP A 357 14.05 -8.55 -13.20
N HIS A 358 14.94 -9.33 -12.56
CA HIS A 358 14.72 -9.77 -11.20
C HIS A 358 15.21 -8.71 -10.22
N GLN A 359 14.44 -8.50 -9.14
CA GLN A 359 14.83 -7.63 -8.06
C GLN A 359 16.00 -8.28 -7.31
N VAL A 360 16.99 -7.47 -6.91
CA VAL A 360 18.07 -7.95 -6.03
C VAL A 360 18.12 -7.02 -4.83
N PRO A 361 17.90 -7.53 -3.61
CA PRO A 361 18.06 -6.73 -2.42
C PRO A 361 19.54 -6.36 -2.33
N ARG A 362 19.84 -5.07 -2.48
CA ARG A 362 21.16 -4.55 -2.15
C ARG A 362 21.25 -4.57 -0.63
N SER A 363 21.83 -5.63 -0.08
CA SER A 363 22.37 -5.61 1.27
C SER A 363 23.31 -4.41 1.33
N GLY A 364 22.92 -3.40 2.10
CA GLY A 364 23.64 -2.13 2.21
C GLY A 364 24.98 -2.32 2.92
N SER A 365 25.94 -2.97 2.28
CA SER A 365 27.32 -2.99 2.72
C SER A 365 27.96 -1.67 2.29
N SER A 366 28.09 -0.72 3.22
CA SER A 366 29.38 -0.03 3.40
C SER A 366 29.43 0.94 4.58
N PRO A 367 28.45 1.81 4.92
CA PRO A 367 28.72 2.85 5.91
C PRO A 367 28.73 2.33 7.36
N LEU A 368 27.77 1.50 7.76
CA LEU A 368 27.71 1.02 9.15
C LEU A 368 28.81 0.00 9.47
N ALA A 369 29.10 -0.93 8.55
CA ALA A 369 30.22 -1.86 8.72
C ALA A 369 31.57 -1.12 8.76
N PHE A 370 31.74 -0.08 7.93
CA PHE A 370 32.93 0.78 7.96
C PHE A 370 33.01 1.58 9.27
N LEU A 371 31.90 2.15 9.76
CA LEU A 371 31.86 2.85 11.04
C LEU A 371 32.13 1.93 12.23
N VAL A 372 31.59 0.71 12.21
CA VAL A 372 31.88 -0.31 13.23
C VAL A 372 33.35 -0.72 13.16
N ALA A 373 33.92 -0.92 11.96
CA ALA A 373 35.34 -1.21 11.82
C ALA A 373 36.22 -0.06 12.35
N ILE A 374 35.90 1.20 12.03
CA ILE A 374 36.59 2.37 12.59
C ILE A 374 36.48 2.39 14.11
N ALA A 375 35.29 2.17 14.66
CA ALA A 375 35.08 2.15 16.11
C ALA A 375 35.93 1.07 16.78
N VAL A 376 35.96 -0.15 16.23
CA VAL A 376 36.79 -1.25 16.73
C VAL A 376 38.28 -0.92 16.68
N VAL A 377 38.77 -0.38 15.55
CA VAL A 377 40.18 0.04 15.41
C VAL A 377 40.52 1.15 16.40
N SER A 378 39.63 2.13 16.58
CA SER A 378 39.84 3.24 17.53
C SER A 378 39.91 2.75 18.99
N MET A 379 39.05 1.79 19.38
CA MET A 379 39.11 1.16 20.71
C MET A 379 40.41 0.36 20.90
N ALA A 380 40.83 -0.41 19.90
CA ALA A 380 42.06 -1.19 19.96
C ALA A 380 43.30 -0.28 20.11
N LEU A 381 43.35 0.83 19.36
CA LEU A 381 44.42 1.83 19.49
C LEU A 381 44.39 2.50 20.87
N ALA A 382 43.23 2.97 21.34
CA ALA A 382 43.10 3.58 22.66
C ALA A 382 43.52 2.62 23.78
N PHE A 383 43.14 1.35 23.68
CA PHE A 383 43.55 0.31 24.62
C PHE A 383 45.06 0.03 24.57
N GLY A 384 45.64 -0.02 23.37
CA GLY A 384 47.09 -0.15 23.18
C GLY A 384 47.87 1.03 23.78
N PHE A 385 47.41 2.26 23.57
CA PHE A 385 48.01 3.46 24.17
C PHE A 385 47.87 3.51 25.69
N ALA A 386 46.73 3.07 26.24
CA ALA A 386 46.54 2.97 27.69
C ALA A 386 47.53 1.94 28.30
N ARG A 387 47.61 0.75 27.71
CA ARG A 387 48.58 -0.29 28.11
C ARG A 387 50.03 0.18 28.03
N ALA A 388 50.39 0.93 26.98
CA ALA A 388 51.74 1.45 26.80
C ALA A 388 52.08 2.54 27.83
N ARG A 389 51.11 3.36 28.24
CA ARG A 389 51.29 4.34 29.33
C ARG A 389 51.48 3.68 30.68
N ASP A 390 50.71 2.63 30.98
CA ASP A 390 50.84 1.89 32.24
C ASP A 390 52.16 1.11 32.34
N ALA A 391 52.77 0.76 31.19
CA ALA A 391 54.06 0.07 31.11
C ALA A 391 55.28 1.01 31.13
N ALA A 392 55.09 2.33 31.17
CA ALA A 392 56.20 3.27 31.25
C ALA A 392 56.75 3.30 32.69
N PRO A 393 58.04 3.01 32.93
CA PRO A 393 58.62 3.09 34.26
C PRO A 393 58.58 4.55 34.75
N GLY A 394 58.05 4.74 35.96
CA GLY A 394 57.99 6.06 36.61
C GLY A 394 59.40 6.64 36.85
N PRO A 395 59.54 7.98 36.92
CA PRO A 395 60.83 8.60 37.12
C PRO A 395 61.42 8.19 38.48
N ASP A 396 62.64 7.64 38.41
CA ASP A 396 63.43 7.09 39.51
C ASP A 396 63.75 8.20 40.53
N ARG A 397 62.89 8.33 41.55
CA ARG A 397 63.17 9.07 42.78
C ARG A 397 63.85 8.10 43.72
N ASP A 398 65.17 7.99 43.64
CA ASP A 398 66.06 7.67 44.77
C ASP A 398 67.52 7.66 44.31
N ARG A 399 68.20 8.81 44.44
CA ARG A 399 69.66 8.85 44.52
C ARG A 399 70.10 9.99 45.44
N PHE A 400 70.03 9.73 46.74
CA PHE A 400 70.90 10.38 47.71
C PHE A 400 72.28 9.71 47.63
N PRO A 401 73.38 10.43 47.35
CA PRO A 401 74.71 9.91 47.59
C PRO A 401 75.10 10.20 49.04
N THR A 402 75.24 9.14 49.84
CA THR A 402 75.89 9.18 51.15
C THR A 402 77.40 9.34 50.97
N HIS A 403 77.94 10.36 51.62
CA HIS A 403 79.36 10.59 51.90
C HIS A 403 79.93 9.46 52.77
N SER A 404 81.15 9.02 52.49
CA SER A 404 82.13 8.70 53.55
C SER A 404 83.53 8.62 52.96
N ASP A 405 84.39 9.46 53.53
CA ASP A 405 85.83 9.60 53.34
C ASP A 405 86.63 8.39 53.85
N SER A 406 87.87 8.27 53.33
CA SER A 406 89.15 7.83 53.93
C SER A 406 89.99 7.15 52.83
N ASP A 407 91.31 7.29 52.66
CA ASP A 407 92.42 7.70 53.51
C ASP A 407 93.60 8.22 52.66
N SER A 408 94.26 9.26 53.16
CA SER A 408 95.68 9.34 53.53
C SER A 408 96.74 8.54 52.73
N ASP A 409 97.53 9.26 51.92
CA ASP A 409 99.00 9.37 52.08
C ASP A 409 99.20 10.84 52.56
N GLU A 410 99.68 11.16 53.77
CA GLU A 410 100.98 10.91 54.39
C GLU A 410 100.90 11.08 55.93
#